data_AF-A0A7V4T504-F1
#
_entry.id   AF-A0A7V4T504-F1
#
_cell.length_a   1.000
_cell.length_b   1.000
_cell.length_c   1.000
_cell.angle_alpha   90.00
_cell.angle_beta   90.00
_cell.angle_gamma   90.00
#
_symmetry.space_group_name_H-M   'P 1'
#
loop_
_entity.id
_entity.type
_entity.pdbx_description
1 polymer ?
#
loop_
_entity_poly.entity_id
_entity_poly.type
_entity_poly.pdbx_seq_one_letter_code
_entity_poly.pdbx_strand_id
1 'polypeptide(L)' 'MIYGLPGYKDEPHALEIKQVKTFFETIDRATCIGIRDYAVYGFMYGLGLRIGEVHTLNLESLDSKKNTLTVTGKG' A
#
# COMPACT_ATOMS: atom_id res chain seq x y z
N MET A 1 -21.37 24.25 26.14
CA MET A 1 -22.03 23.47 25.07
C MET A 1 -20.95 22.62 24.43
N ILE A 2 -20.87 21.35 24.82
CA ILE A 2 -19.78 20.44 24.46
C ILE A 2 -20.21 19.75 23.17
N TYR A 3 -19.65 20.14 22.03
CA TYR A 3 -19.89 19.42 20.78
C TYR A 3 -19.16 18.08 20.87
N GLY A 4 -19.94 16.99 20.89
CA GLY A 4 -19.44 15.63 21.00
C GLY A 4 -18.42 15.30 19.91
N LEU A 5 -17.39 14.56 20.29
CA LEU A 5 -16.44 13.96 19.35
C LEU A 5 -17.24 13.08 18.37
N PRO A 6 -17.22 13.37 17.06
CA PRO A 6 -17.93 12.55 16.09
C PRO A 6 -17.19 11.24 15.95
N GLY A 7 -17.72 10.21 16.61
CA GLY A 7 -17.40 8.83 16.28
C GLY A 7 -17.78 8.58 14.81
N TYR A 8 -16.75 8.34 14.00
CA TYR A 8 -16.73 7.60 12.74
C TYR A 8 -18.09 7.49 12.03
N LYS A 9 -18.56 8.60 11.46
CA LYS A 9 -19.81 8.67 10.68
C LYS A 9 -19.57 8.85 9.18
N ASP A 10 -18.33 8.59 8.74
CA ASP A 10 -17.94 8.59 7.34
C ASP A 10 -17.56 7.17 6.94
N GLU A 11 -18.32 6.61 6.00
CA GLU A 11 -17.98 5.34 5.37
C GLU A 11 -16.61 5.47 4.69
N PRO A 12 -15.75 4.42 4.68
CA PRO A 12 -14.51 4.47 3.93
C PRO A 12 -14.84 4.63 2.44
N HIS A 13 -14.58 5.82 1.89
CA HIS A 13 -14.73 6.07 0.46
C HIS A 13 -13.45 5.63 -0.25
N ALA A 14 -13.61 4.85 -1.32
CA ALA A 14 -12.49 4.49 -2.16
C ALA A 14 -11.86 5.74 -2.80
N LEU A 15 -10.54 5.75 -2.91
CA LEU A 15 -9.82 6.83 -3.61
C LEU A 15 -10.13 6.77 -5.11
N GLU A 16 -10.40 7.92 -5.70
CA GLU A 16 -10.46 8.08 -7.15
C GLU A 16 -9.07 7.87 -7.77
N ILE A 17 -9.03 7.46 -9.05
CA ILE A 17 -7.79 7.25 -9.81
C ILE A 17 -6.86 8.48 -9.72
N LYS A 18 -7.42 9.70 -9.76
CA LYS A 18 -6.64 10.93 -9.65
C LYS A 18 -6.01 11.08 -8.25
N GLN A 19 -6.75 10.75 -7.19
CA GLN A 19 -6.25 10.80 -5.82
C GLN A 19 -5.15 9.77 -5.60
N VAL A 20 -5.30 8.56 -6.15
CA VAL A 20 -4.26 7.52 -6.12
C VAL A 20 -2.99 8.00 -6.82
N LYS A 21 -3.12 8.60 -8.02
CA LYS A 21 -1.96 9.15 -8.74
C LYS A 21 -1.24 10.23 -7.93
N THR A 22 -1.98 11.21 -7.43
CA THR A 22 -1.42 12.27 -6.59
C THR A 22 -0.76 11.70 -5.33
N PHE A 23 -1.34 10.69 -4.71
CA PHE A 23 -0.72 10.00 -3.58
C PHE A 23 0.65 9.42 -3.94
N PHE A 24 0.76 8.65 -5.02
CA PHE A 24 2.05 8.09 -5.45
C PHE A 24 3.08 9.17 -5.86
N GLU A 25 2.64 10.30 -6.41
CA GLU A 25 3.49 11.44 -6.76
C GLU A 25 4.13 12.12 -5.53
N THR A 26 3.50 12.01 -4.35
CA THR A 26 4.02 12.60 -3.11
C THR A 26 5.19 11.81 -2.49
N ILE A 27 5.45 10.59 -2.97
CA ILE A 27 6.49 9.71 -2.42
C ILE A 27 7.86 10.07 -3.00
N ASP A 28 8.77 10.53 -2.14
CA ASP A 28 10.15 10.85 -2.54
C ASP A 28 11.01 9.60 -2.79
N ARG A 29 11.02 9.16 -4.05
CA ARG A 29 11.78 8.00 -4.53
C ARG A 29 13.30 8.21 -4.63
N ALA A 30 13.83 9.38 -4.24
CA ALA A 30 15.28 9.58 -4.11
C ALA A 30 15.84 9.03 -2.79
N THR A 31 14.97 8.66 -1.84
CA THR A 31 15.37 8.11 -0.53
C THR A 31 15.09 6.63 -0.42
N CYS A 32 15.87 5.89 0.38
CA CYS A 32 15.60 4.48 0.66
C CYS A 32 14.20 4.27 1.27
N ILE A 33 13.74 5.21 2.11
CA ILE A 33 12.41 5.16 2.72
C ILE A 33 11.33 5.34 1.66
N GLY A 34 11.43 6.34 0.77
CA GLY A 34 10.41 6.55 -0.25
C GLY A 34 10.41 5.46 -1.33
N ILE A 35 11.56 4.85 -1.66
CA ILE A 35 11.58 3.65 -2.52
C ILE A 35 10.80 2.51 -1.87
N ARG A 36 11.02 2.27 -0.57
CA ARG A 36 10.27 1.27 0.21
C ARG A 36 8.78 1.58 0.20
N ASP A 37 8.39 2.81 0.53
CA ASP A 37 6.99 3.19 0.65
C ASP A 37 6.28 3.10 -0.71
N TYR A 38 6.93 3.52 -1.79
CA TYR A 38 6.43 3.33 -3.15
C TYR A 38 6.20 1.85 -3.48
N ALA A 39 7.14 0.97 -3.13
CA ALA A 39 7.00 -0.47 -3.34
C ALA A 39 5.85 -1.07 -2.50
N VAL A 40 5.76 -0.70 -1.21
CA VAL A 40 4.70 -1.15 -0.30
C VAL A 40 3.32 -0.82 -0.87
N TYR A 41 3.06 0.45 -1.16
CA TYR A 41 1.77 0.86 -1.71
C TYR A 41 1.56 0.35 -3.14
N GLY A 42 2.63 0.24 -3.93
CA GLY A 42 2.60 -0.34 -5.28
C GLY A 42 2.13 -1.79 -5.27
N PHE A 43 2.61 -2.61 -4.34
CA PHE A 43 2.15 -4.00 -4.19
C PHE A 43 0.71 -4.09 -3.68
N MET A 44 0.33 -3.22 -2.73
CA MET A 44 -1.06 -3.18 -2.26
C MET A 44 -2.04 -2.80 -3.38
N TYR A 45 -1.70 -1.76 -4.15
CA TYR A 45 -2.56 -1.27 -5.23
C TYR A 45 -2.55 -2.18 -6.46
N GLY A 46 -1.37 -2.58 -6.92
CA GLY A 46 -1.18 -3.30 -8.18
C GLY A 46 -1.42 -4.81 -8.08
N LEU A 47 -1.14 -5.42 -6.93
CA LEU A 47 -1.29 -6.86 -6.70
C LEU A 47 -2.41 -7.20 -5.70
N GLY A 48 -3.05 -6.20 -5.08
CA GLY A 48 -4.12 -6.40 -4.12
C GLY A 48 -3.64 -6.95 -2.77
N LEU A 49 -2.35 -6.88 -2.46
CA LEU A 49 -1.82 -7.42 -1.21
C LEU A 49 -2.29 -6.62 0.00
N ARG A 50 -2.58 -7.32 1.09
CA ARG A 50 -2.85 -6.72 2.39
C ARG A 50 -1.54 -6.30 3.04
N ILE A 51 -1.60 -5.31 3.94
CA ILE A 51 -0.39 -4.78 4.61
C ILE A 51 0.41 -5.87 5.34
N GLY A 52 -0.27 -6.86 5.94
CA GLY A 52 0.39 -7.99 6.61
C GLY A 52 1.11 -8.91 5.63
N GLU A 53 0.59 -9.11 4.43
CA GLU A 53 1.23 -9.92 3.37
C GLU A 53 2.48 -9.19 2.85
N VAL A 54 2.37 -7.89 2.56
CA VAL A 54 3.50 -7.06 2.14
C VAL A 54 4.62 -7.04 3.20
N HIS A 55 4.24 -6.97 4.48
CA HIS A 55 5.19 -6.95 5.59
C HIS A 55 6.03 -8.23 5.69
N THR A 56 5.52 -9.36 5.19
CA THR A 56 6.23 -10.66 5.22
C THR A 56 7.16 -10.89 4.03
N LEU A 57 7.12 -10.02 3.01
CA LEU A 57 7.94 -10.18 1.81
C LEU A 57 9.43 -10.02 2.11
N ASN A 58 10.23 -10.85 1.46
CA ASN A 58 11.68 -10.79 1.46
C ASN A 58 12.23 -10.91 0.02
N LEU A 59 13.54 -10.80 -0.17
CA LEU A 59 14.14 -10.88 -1.51
C LEU A 59 13.92 -12.26 -2.14
N GLU A 60 13.86 -13.32 -1.33
CA GLU A 60 13.61 -14.69 -1.74
C GLU A 60 12.17 -14.89 -2.26
N SER A 61 11.24 -14.00 -1.90
CA SER A 61 9.87 -14.00 -2.39
C SER A 61 9.79 -13.55 -3.85
N LEU A 62 10.80 -12.83 -4.36
CA LEU A 62 10.82 -12.24 -5.70
C LEU A 62 11.63 -13.10 -6.68
N ASP A 63 10.96 -13.62 -7.72
CA ASP A 63 11.63 -14.17 -8.90
C ASP A 63 11.65 -13.11 -10.00
N SER A 64 12.77 -12.38 -10.09
CA SER A 64 12.96 -11.30 -11.07
C SER A 64 13.06 -11.78 -12.52
N LYS A 65 13.39 -13.06 -12.74
CA LYS A 65 13.42 -13.64 -14.10
C LYS A 65 12.01 -13.91 -14.60
N LYS A 66 11.11 -14.31 -13.70
CA LYS A 66 9.71 -14.61 -14.02
C LYS A 66 8.77 -13.43 -13.78
N ASN A 67 9.24 -12.36 -13.15
CA ASN A 67 8.42 -11.25 -12.66
C ASN A 67 7.26 -11.72 -11.77
N THR A 68 7.54 -12.68 -10.88
CA THR A 68 6.55 -13.24 -9.95
C THR A 68 6.95 -12.98 -8.51
N LEU A 69 5.95 -12.76 -7.66
CA LEU A 69 6.11 -12.58 -6.23
C LEU A 69 5.36 -13.71 -5.50
N THR A 70 6.06 -14.46 -4.66
CA THR A 70 5.46 -15.51 -3.83
C THR A 70 4.98 -14.90 -2.54
N VAL A 71 3.69 -15.08 -2.23
CA VAL A 71 3.05 -14.49 -1.05
C VAL A 71 2.40 -15.59 -0.23
N THR A 72 2.60 -15.58 1.08
CA THR A 72 1.87 -16.46 2.00
C THR A 72 0.63 -15.74 2.49
N GLY A 73 -0.50 -16.01 1.85
CA GLY A 73 -1.80 -15.56 2.34
C GLY A 73 -2.24 -16.34 3.59
N LYS A 74 -3.11 -15.73 4.38
CA LYS A 74 -4.02 -16.53 5.22
C LYS A 74 -5.21 -16.90 4.34
N GLY A 75 -5.56 -18.19 4.30
CA GLY A 75 -6.83 -18.65 3.72
C GLY A 75 -8.01 -17.96 4.38
#